data_AF-A0A820HRR7-F1
#
_entry.id   AF-A0A820HRR7-F1
#
_cell.length_a   1.000
_cell.length_b   1.000
_cell.length_c   1.000
_cell.angle_alpha   90.00
_cell.angle_beta   90.00
_cell.angle_gamma   90.00
#
_symmetry.space_group_name_H-M   'P 1'
#
loop_
_entity.id
_entity.type
_entity.pdbx_description
1 polymer ?
#
loop_
_entity_poly.entity_id
_entity_poly.type
_entity_poly.pdbx_seq_one_letter_code
_entity_poly.pdbx_strand_id
1 'polypeptide(L)'
;IARCAAPPQMTNKLLLTSPVSFFQCYNKTESNNYQQKCNPCLNRTNLCSNHGTCRLLSIGKSICDCLPSYHGKYCEKINDACFF
;
A
#
# COMPACT_ATOMS: atom_id res chain seq x y z
N ILE A 1 -10.68 16.95 13.43
CA ILE A 1 -11.96 16.20 13.34
C ILE A 1 -12.02 15.47 12.00
N ALA A 2 -12.21 14.15 11.99
CA ALA A 2 -12.28 13.36 10.77
C ALA A 2 -13.65 13.52 10.09
N ARG A 3 -13.65 13.71 8.76
CA ARG A 3 -14.85 13.85 7.93
C ARG A 3 -14.83 12.81 6.82
N CYS A 4 -16.00 12.38 6.38
CA CYS A 4 -16.11 11.45 5.27
C CYS A 4 -15.84 12.17 3.94
N ALA A 5 -15.03 11.56 3.08
CA ALA A 5 -14.76 12.04 1.72
C ALA A 5 -15.62 11.31 0.67
N ALA A 6 -16.11 10.12 1.01
CA ALA A 6 -17.00 9.29 0.20
C ALA A 6 -17.83 8.40 1.14
N PRO A 7 -18.98 7.85 0.68
CA PRO A 7 -19.67 8.12 -0.60
C PRO A 7 -20.22 9.56 -0.69
N PRO A 8 -20.68 10.05 -1.87
CA PRO A 8 -21.10 11.44 -2.08
C PRO A 8 -22.15 11.95 -1.09
N GLN A 9 -23.04 11.06 -0.65
CA GLN A 9 -24.09 11.38 0.33
C GLN A 9 -23.56 11.59 1.75
N MET A 10 -22.34 11.15 2.03
CA MET A 10 -21.67 11.30 3.32
C MET A 10 -20.60 12.38 3.30
N THR A 11 -20.31 13.00 2.16
CA THR A 11 -19.25 14.02 2.03
C THR A 11 -19.42 15.13 3.07
N ASN A 12 -18.32 15.45 3.76
CA ASN A 12 -18.23 16.46 4.83
C ASN A 12 -18.99 16.15 6.13
N LYS A 13 -19.69 15.01 6.23
CA LYS A 13 -20.28 14.57 7.50
C LYS A 13 -19.19 14.05 8.45
N LEU A 14 -19.44 14.20 9.74
CA LEU A 14 -18.60 13.72 10.83
C LEU A 14 -18.59 12.18 10.85
N LEU A 15 -17.41 11.57 10.80
CA LEU A 15 -17.28 10.10 10.78
C LEU A 15 -17.89 9.47 12.05
N LEU A 16 -17.76 10.14 13.19
CA LEU A 16 -18.20 9.67 14.51
C LEU A 16 -19.72 9.69 14.71
N THR A 17 -20.45 10.49 13.92
CA THR A 17 -21.91 10.68 14.06
C THR A 17 -22.67 10.19 12.82
N SER A 18 -21.97 9.59 11.87
CA SER A 18 -22.56 9.12 10.61
C SER A 18 -23.13 7.70 10.79
N PRO A 19 -24.35 7.40 10.29
CA PRO A 19 -24.95 6.08 10.46
C PRO A 19 -24.19 5.02 9.65
N VAL A 20 -23.94 3.86 10.26
CA VAL A 20 -23.23 2.73 9.63
C VAL A 20 -23.93 2.19 8.38
N SER A 21 -25.25 2.38 8.26
CA SER A 21 -26.05 1.93 7.10
C SER A 21 -25.65 2.59 5.78
N PHE A 22 -25.04 3.78 5.81
CA PHE A 22 -24.59 4.48 4.60
C PHE A 22 -23.19 4.05 4.14
N PHE A 23 -22.47 3.25 4.93
CA PHE A 23 -21.16 2.68 4.61
C PHE A 23 -21.28 1.23 4.10
N GLN A 24 -22.34 0.92 3.36
CA GLN A 24 -22.47 -0.39 2.73
C GLN A 24 -21.69 -0.41 1.42
N CYS A 25 -20.85 -1.43 1.24
CA CYS A 25 -20.12 -1.66 -0.01
C CYS A 25 -21.08 -2.27 -1.03
N TYR A 26 -21.75 -1.45 -1.84
CA TYR A 26 -22.75 -1.92 -2.81
C TYR A 26 -22.15 -2.66 -4.01
N ASN A 27 -20.84 -2.53 -4.26
CA ASN A 27 -20.14 -3.26 -5.30
C ASN A 27 -18.69 -3.55 -4.90
N LYS A 28 -18.25 -4.80 -5.07
CA LYS A 28 -16.84 -5.23 -4.93
C LYS A 28 -15.92 -4.63 -6.01
N THR A 29 -16.46 -3.92 -7.00
CA THR A 29 -15.72 -3.45 -8.18
C THR A 29 -15.01 -2.11 -8.00
N GLU A 30 -15.34 -1.33 -6.96
CA GLU A 30 -14.49 -0.21 -6.50
C GLU A 30 -13.21 -0.71 -5.82
N SER A 31 -13.03 -2.03 -5.65
CA SER A 31 -11.96 -2.60 -4.84
C SER A 31 -10.60 -2.72 -5.55
N ASN A 32 -10.50 -2.49 -6.86
CA ASN A 32 -9.24 -2.72 -7.57
C ASN A 32 -8.20 -1.61 -7.30
N ASN A 33 -8.66 -0.39 -6.99
CA ASN A 33 -7.77 0.75 -6.67
C ASN A 33 -7.34 0.75 -5.19
N TYR A 34 -8.16 0.21 -4.28
CA TYR A 34 -7.82 0.10 -2.85
C TYR A 34 -6.83 -1.02 -2.53
N GLN A 35 -6.70 -2.00 -3.42
CA GLN A 35 -5.71 -3.06 -3.27
C GLN A 35 -4.28 -2.51 -3.18
N GLN A 36 -3.98 -1.37 -3.83
CA GLN A 36 -2.70 -0.66 -3.72
C GLN A 36 -2.48 -0.09 -2.30
N LYS A 37 -3.56 0.28 -1.62
CA LYS A 37 -3.57 0.86 -0.27
C LYS A 37 -3.37 -0.22 0.79
N CYS A 38 -3.91 -1.41 0.54
CA CYS A 38 -3.75 -2.57 1.42
C CYS A 38 -2.42 -3.31 1.18
N ASN A 39 -2.02 -3.44 -0.08
CA ASN A 39 -0.81 -4.12 -0.50
C ASN A 39 0.09 -3.16 -1.29
N PRO A 40 1.08 -2.54 -0.63
CA PRO A 40 2.07 -1.70 -1.30
C PRO A 40 2.81 -2.42 -2.44
N CYS A 41 2.97 -3.75 -2.43
CA CYS A 41 3.60 -4.48 -3.53
C CYS A 41 2.79 -4.45 -4.84
N LEU A 42 1.49 -4.16 -4.78
CA LEU A 42 0.69 -4.00 -5.99
C LEU A 42 0.92 -2.64 -6.64
N ASN A 43 1.56 -1.69 -5.94
CA ASN A 43 1.75 -0.33 -6.45
C ASN A 43 2.42 -0.33 -7.82
N ARG A 44 1.86 0.41 -8.79
CA ARG A 44 2.43 0.53 -10.14
C ARG A 44 3.83 1.15 -10.13
N THR A 45 4.16 1.94 -9.12
CA THR A 45 5.53 2.40 -8.91
C THR A 45 6.35 1.24 -8.35
N ASN A 46 7.23 0.69 -9.16
CA ASN A 46 8.07 -0.47 -8.84
C ASN A 46 8.87 -0.20 -7.55
N LEU A 47 8.37 -0.71 -6.42
CA LEU A 47 8.87 -0.38 -5.08
C LEU A 47 10.24 -0.98 -4.79
N CYS A 48 10.57 -2.11 -5.41
CA CYS A 48 11.85 -2.77 -5.29
C CYS A 48 12.64 -2.58 -6.59
N SER A 49 13.82 -1.98 -6.49
CA SER A 49 14.77 -1.84 -7.59
C SER A 49 15.57 -3.14 -7.77
N ASN A 50 16.35 -3.24 -8.87
CA ASN A 50 17.29 -4.33 -9.12
C ASN A 50 16.68 -5.74 -9.03
N HIS A 51 15.45 -5.91 -9.53
CA HIS A 51 14.74 -7.19 -9.54
C HIS A 51 14.48 -7.80 -8.14
N GLY A 52 14.42 -6.98 -7.08
CA GLY A 52 14.01 -7.43 -5.76
C GLY A 52 12.55 -7.93 -5.72
N THR A 53 12.27 -8.96 -4.91
CA THR A 53 10.92 -9.51 -4.76
C THR A 53 10.18 -8.78 -3.63
N CYS A 54 9.04 -8.15 -3.94
CA CYS A 54 8.25 -7.48 -2.91
C CYS A 54 7.40 -8.48 -2.13
N ARG A 55 7.56 -8.50 -0.80
CA ARG A 55 6.80 -9.35 0.12
C ARG A 55 5.96 -8.49 1.06
N LEU A 56 4.67 -8.79 1.17
CA LEU A 56 3.78 -8.12 2.11
C LEU A 56 3.96 -8.72 3.51
N LEU A 57 4.26 -7.89 4.51
CA LEU A 57 4.32 -8.32 5.91
C LEU A 57 2.96 -8.17 6.58
N SER A 58 2.33 -7.01 6.40
CA SER A 58 1.01 -6.70 6.96
C SER A 58 0.31 -5.67 6.09
N ILE A 59 -0.97 -5.42 6.34
CA ILE A 59 -1.73 -4.36 5.63
C ILE A 59 -0.96 -3.04 5.73
N GLY A 60 -0.57 -2.48 4.58
CA GLY A 60 0.22 -1.25 4.48
C GLY A 60 1.73 -1.35 4.77
N LYS A 61 2.28 -2.53 5.11
CA LYS A 61 3.73 -2.75 5.30
C LYS A 61 4.26 -3.86 4.40
N SER A 62 5.25 -3.56 3.58
CA SER A 62 6.01 -4.52 2.77
C SER A 62 7.51 -4.42 3.04
N ILE A 63 8.21 -5.49 2.67
CA ILE A 63 9.67 -5.55 2.57
C ILE A 63 10.05 -5.98 1.16
N CYS A 64 11.23 -5.55 0.70
CA CYS A 64 11.84 -6.08 -0.51
C CYS A 64 12.87 -7.15 -0.14
N ASP A 65 12.71 -8.36 -0.66
CA ASP A 65 13.74 -9.39 -0.64
C ASP A 65 14.74 -9.09 -1.76
N CYS A 66 15.92 -8.59 -1.38
CA CYS A 66 16.98 -8.22 -2.31
C CYS A 66 17.82 -9.42 -2.72
N LEU A 67 18.35 -9.35 -3.94
CA LEU A 67 19.42 -10.26 -4.38
C LEU A 67 20.68 -10.06 -3.53
N PRO A 68 21.55 -11.08 -3.39
CA PRO A 68 22.75 -11.01 -2.54
C PRO A 68 23.67 -9.83 -2.85
N SER A 69 23.68 -9.38 -4.11
CA SER A 69 24.47 -8.23 -4.58
C SER A 69 23.80 -6.87 -4.33
N TYR A 70 22.66 -6.81 -3.63
CA TYR A 70 21.92 -5.56 -3.39
C TYR A 70 21.38 -5.50 -1.96
N HIS A 71 21.27 -4.28 -1.44
CA HIS A 71 20.72 -4.00 -0.12
C HIS A 71 19.99 -2.64 -0.09
N GLY A 72 19.46 -2.30 1.08
CA GLY A 72 18.63 -1.11 1.26
C GLY A 72 17.16 -1.47 1.39
N LYS A 73 16.31 -0.47 1.66
CA LYS A 73 14.88 -0.69 1.91
C LYS A 73 14.15 -1.18 0.65
N TYR A 74 14.66 -0.77 -0.50
CA TYR A 74 14.09 -0.99 -1.82
C TYR A 74 15.11 -1.66 -2.76
N CYS A 75 16.14 -2.31 -2.20
CA CYS A 75 17.25 -2.88 -2.98
C CYS A 75 17.95 -1.86 -3.87
N GLU A 76 17.98 -0.60 -3.42
CA GLU A 76 18.51 0.53 -4.17
C GLU A 76 20.05 0.62 -4.15
N LYS A 77 20.69 -0.06 -3.19
CA LYS A 77 22.15 -0.07 -3.04
C LYS A 77 22.73 -1.38 -3.54
N ILE A 78 23.89 -1.32 -4.17
CA ILE A 78 24.66 -2.51 -4.53
C ILE A 78 25.50 -2.90 -3.32
N ASN A 79 25.42 -4.17 -2.92
CA ASN A 79 26.43 -4.77 -2.07
C ASN A 79 27.68 -4.91 -2.91
N ASP A 80 28.53 -3.88 -2.88
CA ASP A 80 29.84 -3.97 -3.46
C ASP A 80 30.58 -5.09 -2.72
N ALA A 81 30.88 -6.17 -3.43
CA ALA A 81 31.60 -7.34 -2.89
C ALA A 81 33.05 -7.00 -2.50
N CYS A 82 33.46 -5.73 -2.65
CA CYS A 82 34.78 -5.21 -2.34
C CYS A 82 34.87 -4.59 -0.93
N PHE A 83 34.36 -5.29 0.08
CA PHE A 83 34.83 -5.12 1.46
C PHE A 83 35.41 -6.46 1.94
N PHE A 84 36.62 -6.74 1.47
CA PHE A 84 37.54 -7.74 2.02
C PHE A 84 38.89 -7.06 2.28
#